data_AF-A0A7V5KZ90-F1
#
_entry.id   AF-A0A7V5KZ90-F1
#
_cell.length_a   1.000
_cell.length_b   1.000
_cell.length_c   1.000
_cell.angle_alpha   90.00
_cell.angle_beta   90.00
_cell.angle_gamma   90.00
#
_symmetry.space_group_name_H-M   'P 1'
#
loop_
_entity.id
_entity.type
_entity.pdbx_description
1 polymer ?
#
loop_
_entity_poly.entity_id
_entity_poly.type
_entity_poly.pdbx_seq_one_letter_code
_entity_poly.pdbx_strand_id
1 'polypeptide(L)'
;MILPNDNEYIIVGDVHGCIDELKILLEKQGFHCNENNLLEITPENEHKSIILLGDFIDKASEAKLAETIEFIYHNYHHLNQGRKRFYLLLGNHEEMVYRYIKKDPTLKITPKSIENKEKYYNTVALLEKNAKLKTYFLNIYDACEVWYKYTYKDDFSITLTHAPCPEAYLTKEGNEARRKMLKCVSRSKNPQTPLDELIEY
;
A
#
# COMPACT_ATOMS: atom_id res chain seq x y z
N MET A 1 13.57 0.06 4.29
CA MET A 1 14.04 1.33 4.92
C MET A 1 13.88 1.29 6.45
N ILE A 2 14.76 1.92 7.24
CA ILE A 2 14.61 2.01 8.71
C ILE A 2 13.70 3.19 9.09
N LEU A 3 12.74 2.95 9.98
CA LEU A 3 11.80 3.95 10.50
C LEU A 3 12.44 4.72 11.68
N PRO A 4 12.26 6.04 11.77
CA PRO A 4 12.64 6.82 12.94
C PRO A 4 11.98 6.33 14.23
N ASN A 5 12.71 6.35 15.35
CA ASN A 5 12.23 5.84 16.63
C ASN A 5 11.45 6.86 17.47
N ASP A 6 11.44 8.12 17.05
CA ASP A 6 10.82 9.28 17.71
C ASP A 6 9.37 9.53 17.25
N ASN A 7 8.79 8.59 16.50
CA ASN A 7 7.42 8.65 16.00
C ASN A 7 6.56 7.55 16.62
N GLU A 8 5.29 7.88 16.87
CA GLU A 8 4.22 6.89 16.95
C GLU A 8 3.71 6.56 15.54
N TYR A 9 3.52 5.28 15.23
CA TYR A 9 3.10 4.83 13.90
C TYR A 9 1.68 4.31 13.89
N ILE A 10 0.83 4.92 13.06
CA ILE A 10 -0.49 4.42 12.71
C ILE A 10 -0.31 3.51 11.49
N ILE A 11 -0.47 2.22 11.71
CA ILE A 11 -0.30 1.20 10.67
C ILE A 11 -1.68 0.80 10.15
N VAL A 12 -1.93 1.03 8.87
CA VAL A 12 -3.21 0.74 8.21
C VAL A 12 -2.99 -0.35 7.16
N GLY A 13 -3.79 -1.41 7.24
CA GLY A 13 -3.81 -2.50 6.26
C GLY A 13 -4.47 -2.12 4.94
N ASP A 14 -4.98 -3.12 4.24
CA ASP A 14 -5.60 -3.00 2.93
C ASP A 14 -6.75 -1.96 2.93
N VAL A 15 -6.60 -0.90 2.13
CA VAL A 15 -7.63 0.14 1.99
C VAL A 15 -8.60 -0.22 0.87
N HIS A 16 -8.12 -0.77 -0.25
CA HIS A 16 -8.97 -1.17 -1.39
C HIS A 16 -10.04 -0.14 -1.81
N GLY A 17 -9.65 1.14 -1.87
CA GLY A 17 -10.56 2.22 -2.23
C GLY A 17 -11.62 2.62 -1.18
N CYS A 18 -11.59 2.05 0.03
CA CYS A 18 -12.40 2.46 1.18
C CYS A 18 -11.90 3.78 1.78
N ILE A 19 -11.90 4.84 0.97
CA ILE A 19 -11.37 6.16 1.33
C ILE A 19 -12.16 6.84 2.45
N ASP A 20 -13.47 6.62 2.52
CA ASP A 20 -14.29 7.21 3.58
C ASP A 20 -13.92 6.59 4.94
N GLU A 21 -13.77 5.27 4.98
CA GLU A 21 -13.33 4.54 6.17
C GLU A 21 -11.89 4.90 6.56
N LEU A 22 -10.99 5.07 5.58
CA LEU A 22 -9.62 5.55 5.84
C LEU A 22 -9.64 6.93 6.50
N LYS A 23 -10.42 7.87 5.97
CA LYS A 23 -10.57 9.23 6.54
C LYS A 23 -11.13 9.18 7.96
N ILE A 24 -12.16 8.38 8.21
CA ILE A 24 -12.74 8.20 9.55
C ILE A 24 -11.71 7.58 10.52
N LEU A 25 -10.92 6.61 10.07
CA LEU A 25 -9.87 6.00 10.89
C LEU A 25 -8.81 7.04 11.26
N LEU A 26 -8.34 7.83 10.30
CA LEU A 26 -7.32 8.86 10.52
C LEU A 26 -7.83 9.99 11.41
N GLU A 27 -9.10 10.38 11.25
CA GLU A 27 -9.78 11.34 12.11
C GLU A 27 -9.76 10.88 13.57
N LYS A 28 -10.07 9.61 13.84
CA LYS A 28 -10.00 9.02 15.19
C LYS A 28 -8.58 9.03 15.78
N GLN A 29 -7.56 9.20 14.94
CA GLN A 29 -6.17 9.32 15.37
C GLN A 29 -5.70 10.78 15.51
N GLY A 30 -6.59 11.75 15.29
CA GLY A 30 -6.34 13.19 15.39
C GLY A 30 -5.94 13.85 14.06
N PHE A 31 -6.07 13.15 12.93
CA PHE A 31 -5.78 13.70 11.61
C PHE A 31 -7.07 14.12 10.91
N HIS A 32 -7.38 15.41 10.95
CA HIS A 32 -8.54 16.00 10.26
C HIS A 32 -8.15 16.51 8.87
N CYS A 33 -9.08 16.43 7.92
CA CYS A 33 -8.90 17.01 6.59
C CYS A 33 -9.31 18.49 6.60
N ASN A 34 -8.48 19.37 6.03
CA ASN A 34 -8.87 20.74 5.73
C ASN A 34 -9.76 20.85 4.48
N GLU A 35 -10.13 22.07 4.10
CA GLU A 35 -10.98 22.37 2.94
C GLU A 35 -10.41 21.86 1.60
N ASN A 36 -9.09 21.66 1.51
CA ASN A 36 -8.40 21.12 0.35
C ASN A 36 -8.20 19.60 0.42
N ASN A 37 -8.86 18.91 1.36
CA ASN A 37 -8.77 17.47 1.58
C ASN A 37 -7.33 17.02 1.94
N LEU A 38 -6.55 17.91 2.57
CA LEU A 38 -5.23 17.62 3.13
C LEU A 38 -5.32 17.40 4.64
N LEU A 39 -4.60 16.40 5.14
CA LEU A 39 -4.49 16.06 6.55
C LEU A 39 -3.68 17.13 7.29
N GLU A 40 -4.30 17.75 8.29
CA GLU A 40 -3.67 18.82 9.06
C GLU A 40 -2.69 18.26 10.12
N ILE A 41 -1.54 18.90 10.24
CA ILE A 41 -0.60 18.67 11.33
C ILE A 41 -0.90 19.64 12.46
N THR A 42 -1.19 19.09 13.64
CA THR A 42 -1.48 19.83 14.87
C THR A 42 -0.52 19.39 15.97
N PRO A 43 -0.37 20.15 17.07
CA PRO A 43 0.43 19.71 18.22
C PRO A 43 0.01 18.34 18.78
N GLU A 44 -1.25 17.95 18.60
CA GLU A 44 -1.80 16.67 19.09
C GLU A 44 -1.41 15.47 18.22
N ASN A 45 -1.03 15.69 16.95
CA ASN A 45 -0.69 14.62 16.03
C ASN A 45 0.73 14.74 15.43
N GLU A 46 1.49 15.79 15.75
CA GLU A 46 2.82 16.04 15.18
C GLU A 46 3.90 15.02 15.58
N HIS A 47 3.63 14.14 16.54
CA HIS A 47 4.50 13.03 16.90
C HIS A 47 4.09 11.72 16.20
N LYS A 48 2.99 11.74 15.43
CA LYS A 48 2.47 10.57 14.72
C LYS A 48 2.92 10.54 13.26
N SER A 49 3.00 9.35 12.72
CA SER A 49 3.24 9.04 11.32
C SER A 49 2.29 7.95 10.83
N ILE A 50 1.92 7.99 9.56
CA ILE A 50 0.98 7.05 8.94
C ILE A 50 1.75 6.09 8.04
N ILE A 51 1.44 4.80 8.11
CA ILE A 51 1.96 3.76 7.23
C ILE A 51 0.78 3.03 6.58
N LEU A 52 0.69 3.04 5.24
CA LEU A 52 -0.18 2.12 4.51
C LEU A 52 0.61 0.86 4.15
N LEU A 53 0.08 -0.32 4.49
CA LEU A 53 0.71 -1.62 4.25
C LEU A 53 0.56 -2.12 2.80
N GLY A 54 0.17 -1.26 1.85
CA GLY A 54 -0.13 -1.64 0.47
C GLY A 54 -1.61 -1.94 0.24
N ASP A 55 -1.95 -2.41 -0.96
CA ASP A 55 -3.32 -2.78 -1.37
C ASP A 55 -4.34 -1.67 -1.08
N PHE A 56 -3.97 -0.43 -1.42
CA PHE A 56 -4.84 0.73 -1.26
C PHE A 56 -5.71 1.00 -2.48
N ILE A 57 -5.47 0.33 -3.61
CA ILE A 57 -6.29 0.40 -4.82
C ILE A 57 -7.08 -0.90 -5.08
N ASP A 58 -7.82 -0.93 -6.20
CA ASP A 58 -8.75 -1.97 -6.63
C ASP A 58 -9.93 -2.26 -5.67
N LYS A 59 -10.91 -3.04 -6.15
CA LYS A 59 -12.10 -3.53 -5.41
C LYS A 59 -13.11 -2.47 -4.96
N ALA A 60 -12.94 -1.21 -5.36
CA ALA A 60 -13.93 -0.15 -5.18
C ALA A 60 -14.47 0.39 -6.51
N SER A 61 -15.49 1.25 -6.44
CA SER A 61 -15.98 1.99 -7.61
C SER A 61 -14.89 2.91 -8.17
N GLU A 62 -14.94 3.21 -9.46
CA GLU A 62 -13.95 4.09 -10.09
C GLU A 62 -13.87 5.47 -9.43
N ALA A 63 -15.01 6.01 -8.97
CA ALA A 63 -15.06 7.27 -8.25
C ALA A 63 -14.26 7.20 -6.94
N LYS A 64 -14.45 6.12 -6.16
CA LYS A 64 -13.74 5.92 -4.90
C LYS A 64 -12.25 5.60 -5.10
N LEU A 65 -11.91 4.88 -6.16
CA LEU A 65 -10.51 4.64 -6.54
C LEU A 65 -9.79 5.93 -6.96
N ALA A 66 -10.45 6.77 -7.76
CA ALA A 66 -9.93 8.08 -8.14
C ALA A 66 -9.67 8.95 -6.89
N GLU A 67 -10.68 9.04 -6.01
CA GLU A 67 -10.58 9.79 -4.75
C GLU A 67 -9.44 9.27 -3.87
N THR A 68 -9.28 7.95 -3.77
CA THR A 68 -8.20 7.31 -2.99
C THR A 68 -6.82 7.67 -3.54
N ILE A 69 -6.62 7.56 -4.85
CA ILE A 69 -5.34 7.88 -5.50
C ILE A 69 -5.00 9.37 -5.32
N GLU A 70 -5.98 10.27 -5.51
CA GLU A 70 -5.78 11.70 -5.31
C GLU A 70 -5.45 12.03 -3.84
N PHE A 71 -6.21 11.45 -2.91
CA PHE A 71 -5.99 11.66 -1.48
C PHE A 71 -4.60 11.21 -1.05
N ILE A 72 -4.18 9.99 -1.42
CA ILE A 72 -2.86 9.46 -1.07
C ILE A 72 -1.78 10.31 -1.73
N TYR A 73 -1.90 10.64 -3.02
CA TYR A 73 -0.90 11.44 -3.73
C TYR A 73 -0.68 12.80 -3.07
N HIS A 74 -1.76 13.55 -2.85
CA HIS A 74 -1.68 14.90 -2.30
C HIS A 74 -1.18 14.88 -0.86
N ASN A 75 -1.66 13.95 -0.02
CA ASN A 75 -1.23 13.85 1.37
C ASN A 75 0.19 13.30 1.49
N TYR A 76 0.64 12.39 0.63
CA TYR A 76 2.02 11.92 0.61
C TYR A 76 2.99 13.09 0.37
N HIS A 77 2.69 13.95 -0.59
CA HIS A 77 3.49 15.13 -0.85
C HIS A 77 3.38 16.19 0.24
N HIS A 78 2.19 16.41 0.80
CA HIS A 78 1.95 17.39 1.85
C HIS A 78 2.64 17.04 3.16
N LEU A 79 2.45 15.80 3.64
CA LEU A 79 2.92 15.34 4.94
C LEU A 79 4.42 15.05 4.99
N ASN A 80 5.07 14.95 3.83
CA ASN A 80 6.51 14.68 3.72
C ASN A 80 7.34 15.93 3.39
N GLN A 81 6.78 17.14 3.54
CA GLN A 81 7.54 18.38 3.44
C GLN A 81 8.38 18.58 4.70
N GLY A 82 9.71 18.50 4.57
CA GLY A 82 10.66 18.69 5.68
C GLY A 82 10.89 17.43 6.53
N ARG A 83 9.83 16.84 7.09
CA ARG A 83 9.89 15.57 7.86
C ARG A 83 9.02 14.52 7.19
N LYS A 84 9.53 13.30 7.01
CA LYS A 84 8.75 12.18 6.47
C LYS A 84 7.76 11.67 7.53
N ARG A 85 6.46 11.74 7.24
CA ARG A 85 5.35 11.34 8.11
C ARG A 85 4.38 10.38 7.47
N PHE A 86 4.39 10.25 6.15
CA PHE A 86 3.53 9.34 5.42
C PHE A 86 4.37 8.33 4.64
N TYR A 87 4.22 7.06 5.00
CA TYR A 87 4.99 5.93 4.50
C TYR A 87 4.07 4.98 3.74
N LEU A 88 4.58 4.45 2.63
CA LEU A 88 3.83 3.58 1.75
C LEU A 88 4.62 2.29 1.55
N LEU A 89 3.98 1.15 1.81
CA LEU A 89 4.45 -0.16 1.38
C LEU A 89 3.80 -0.54 0.06
N LEU A 90 4.53 -1.32 -0.72
CA LEU A 90 4.05 -1.86 -1.99
C LEU A 90 3.23 -3.12 -1.74
N GLY A 91 1.95 -3.10 -2.13
CA GLY A 91 1.10 -4.29 -2.16
C GLY A 91 1.14 -5.02 -3.50
N ASN A 92 0.55 -6.20 -3.55
CA ASN A 92 0.49 -6.97 -4.80
C ASN A 92 -0.48 -6.36 -5.82
N HIS A 93 -1.50 -5.62 -5.36
CA HIS A 93 -2.41 -4.91 -6.27
C HIS A 93 -1.67 -3.77 -6.99
N GLU A 94 -0.93 -2.94 -6.26
CA GLU A 94 -0.13 -1.88 -6.88
C GLU A 94 0.92 -2.44 -7.86
N GLU A 95 1.62 -3.53 -7.50
CA GLU A 95 2.57 -4.21 -8.39
C GLU A 95 1.90 -4.68 -9.69
N MET A 96 0.76 -5.36 -9.59
CA MET A 96 0.06 -5.87 -10.77
C MET A 96 -0.47 -4.74 -11.66
N VAL A 97 -1.08 -3.70 -11.07
CA VAL A 97 -1.58 -2.54 -11.81
C VAL A 97 -0.44 -1.82 -12.52
N TYR A 98 0.69 -1.58 -11.84
CA TYR A 98 1.88 -0.99 -12.46
C TYR A 98 2.36 -1.78 -13.68
N ARG A 99 2.47 -3.11 -13.54
CA ARG A 99 2.91 -3.99 -14.64
C ARG A 99 1.99 -3.91 -15.85
N TYR A 100 0.67 -3.89 -15.64
CA TYR A 100 -0.27 -3.68 -16.74
C TYR A 100 -0.10 -2.30 -17.40
N ILE A 101 0.00 -1.24 -16.59
CA ILE A 101 0.13 0.13 -17.07
C ILE A 101 1.43 0.38 -17.84
N LYS A 102 2.53 -0.27 -17.44
CA LYS A 102 3.83 -0.23 -18.11
C LYS A 102 3.97 -1.24 -19.25
N LYS A 103 2.95 -2.08 -19.47
CA LYS A 103 2.96 -3.16 -20.47
C LYS A 103 4.18 -4.07 -20.30
N ASP A 104 4.43 -4.50 -19.06
CA ASP A 104 5.54 -5.39 -18.71
C ASP A 104 5.55 -6.62 -19.65
N PRO A 105 6.63 -6.86 -20.40
CA PRO A 105 6.70 -7.93 -21.40
C PRO A 105 6.65 -9.34 -20.79
N THR A 106 6.85 -9.47 -19.48
CA THR A 106 6.73 -10.75 -18.76
C THR A 106 5.28 -11.14 -18.47
N LEU A 107 4.32 -10.22 -18.66
CA LEU A 107 2.90 -10.53 -18.51
C LEU A 107 2.43 -11.44 -19.63
N LYS A 108 2.03 -12.66 -19.25
CA LYS A 108 1.38 -13.59 -20.17
C LYS A 108 -0.07 -13.16 -20.40
N ILE A 109 -0.33 -12.54 -21.54
CA ILE A 109 -1.68 -12.17 -21.95
C ILE A 109 -2.40 -13.40 -22.52
N THR A 110 -3.36 -13.88 -21.77
CA THR A 110 -4.24 -15.01 -22.07
C THR A 110 -5.69 -14.58 -21.85
N PRO A 111 -6.70 -15.28 -22.41
CA PRO A 111 -8.10 -14.99 -22.10
C PRO A 111 -8.37 -14.95 -20.59
N LYS A 112 -7.77 -15.89 -19.83
CA LYS A 112 -7.93 -15.93 -18.38
C LYS A 112 -7.27 -14.75 -17.66
N SER A 113 -6.10 -14.29 -18.10
CA SER A 113 -5.46 -13.12 -17.49
C SER A 113 -6.20 -11.82 -17.79
N ILE A 114 -6.92 -11.74 -18.92
CA ILE A 114 -7.78 -10.59 -19.25
C ILE A 114 -9.00 -10.57 -18.32
N GLU A 115 -9.69 -11.70 -18.17
CA GLU A 115 -10.79 -11.84 -17.20
C GLU A 115 -10.33 -11.49 -15.77
N ASN A 116 -9.15 -11.95 -15.36
CA ASN A 116 -8.58 -11.60 -14.07
C ASN A 116 -8.24 -10.10 -13.95
N LYS A 117 -7.77 -9.44 -15.02
CA LYS A 117 -7.54 -7.99 -15.05
C LYS A 117 -8.84 -7.25 -14.74
N GLU A 118 -9.92 -7.58 -15.44
CA GLU A 118 -11.22 -6.95 -15.27
C GLU A 118 -11.81 -7.19 -13.87
N LYS A 119 -11.62 -8.41 -13.34
CA LYS A 119 -12.20 -8.80 -12.05
C LYS A 119 -11.46 -8.28 -10.82
N TYR A 120 -10.13 -8.25 -10.87
CA TYR A 120 -9.30 -8.02 -9.67
C TYR A 120 -8.48 -6.74 -9.71
N TYR A 121 -8.26 -6.17 -10.90
CA TYR A 121 -7.38 -5.01 -11.10
C TYR A 121 -8.11 -3.90 -11.84
N ASN A 122 -9.28 -3.51 -11.32
CA ASN A 122 -10.16 -2.55 -11.98
C ASN A 122 -9.58 -1.12 -12.01
N THR A 123 -8.57 -0.81 -11.19
CA THR A 123 -7.81 0.43 -11.30
C THR A 123 -7.09 0.55 -12.65
N VAL A 124 -6.70 -0.55 -13.32
CA VAL A 124 -6.05 -0.46 -14.64
C VAL A 124 -6.92 0.28 -15.65
N ALA A 125 -8.21 -0.07 -15.73
CA ALA A 125 -9.15 0.57 -16.66
C ALA A 125 -9.32 2.07 -16.35
N LEU A 126 -9.35 2.43 -15.07
CA LEU A 126 -9.39 3.83 -14.63
C LEU A 126 -8.15 4.63 -15.06
N LEU A 127 -6.96 4.06 -14.92
CA LEU A 127 -5.71 4.74 -15.26
C LEU A 127 -5.45 4.78 -16.77
N GLU A 128 -5.98 3.82 -17.54
CA GLU A 128 -5.92 3.83 -19.01
C GLU A 128 -6.72 5.01 -19.61
N LYS A 129 -7.82 5.42 -18.97
CA LYS A 129 -8.66 6.53 -19.42
C LYS A 129 -8.35 7.89 -18.78
N ASN A 130 -7.62 7.93 -17.66
CA ASN A 130 -7.30 9.16 -16.94
C ASN A 130 -5.79 9.34 -16.78
N ALA A 131 -5.19 10.12 -17.69
CA ALA A 131 -3.75 10.38 -17.72
C ALA A 131 -3.23 11.08 -16.46
N LYS A 132 -4.02 11.97 -15.84
CA LYS A 132 -3.65 12.68 -14.61
C LYS A 132 -3.53 11.70 -13.44
N LEU A 133 -4.57 10.89 -13.21
CA LEU A 133 -4.55 9.85 -12.17
C LEU A 133 -3.45 8.82 -12.40
N LYS A 134 -3.20 8.45 -13.66
CA LYS A 134 -2.09 7.58 -14.02
C LYS A 134 -0.75 8.14 -13.55
N THR A 135 -0.50 9.43 -13.76
CA THR A 135 0.72 10.09 -13.27
C THR A 135 0.78 10.06 -11.74
N TYR A 136 -0.32 10.35 -11.04
CA TYR A 136 -0.37 10.29 -9.57
C TYR A 136 -0.07 8.89 -9.05
N PHE A 137 -0.72 7.87 -9.62
CA PHE A 137 -0.46 6.48 -9.26
C PHE A 137 0.99 6.07 -9.48
N LEU A 138 1.60 6.44 -10.62
CA LEU A 138 3.00 6.11 -10.89
C LEU A 138 3.96 6.78 -9.89
N ASN A 139 3.70 8.03 -9.50
CA ASN A 139 4.48 8.72 -8.48
C ASN A 139 4.33 8.05 -7.09
N ILE A 140 3.11 7.63 -6.73
CA ILE A 140 2.85 6.87 -5.49
C ILE A 140 3.60 5.53 -5.53
N TYR A 141 3.50 4.80 -6.64
CA TYR A 141 4.16 3.51 -6.82
C TYR A 141 5.68 3.62 -6.66
N ASP A 142 6.30 4.61 -7.29
CA ASP A 142 7.74 4.85 -7.22
C ASP A 142 8.20 5.25 -5.81
N ALA A 143 7.28 5.75 -4.97
CA ALA A 143 7.53 6.08 -3.58
C ALA A 143 7.31 4.92 -2.59
N CYS A 144 6.70 3.81 -3.03
CA CYS A 144 6.47 2.65 -2.17
C CYS A 144 7.75 1.88 -1.88
N GLU A 145 7.93 1.48 -0.62
CA GLU A 145 8.97 0.56 -0.20
C GLU A 145 8.44 -0.87 -0.16
N VAL A 146 9.33 -1.87 -0.24
CA VAL A 146 8.93 -3.28 -0.06
C VAL A 146 8.79 -3.65 1.41
N TRP A 147 9.60 -3.00 2.25
CA TRP A 147 9.64 -3.26 3.68
C TRP A 147 10.08 -2.01 4.45
N TYR A 148 9.55 -1.88 5.66
CA TYR A 148 10.06 -0.96 6.67
C TYR A 148 10.51 -1.73 7.90
N LYS A 149 11.50 -1.21 8.63
CA LYS A 149 11.95 -1.78 9.90
C LYS A 149 11.97 -0.72 10.98
N TYR A 150 11.26 -0.98 12.07
CA TYR A 150 11.30 -0.20 13.31
C TYR A 150 12.22 -0.90 14.31
N THR A 151 13.13 -0.15 14.94
CA THR A 151 14.14 -0.72 15.86
C THR A 151 14.07 0.00 17.20
N TYR A 152 13.29 -0.52 18.15
CA TYR A 152 13.07 0.17 19.43
C TYR A 152 14.30 0.09 20.35
N LYS A 153 14.90 -1.11 20.46
CA LYS A 153 16.07 -1.47 21.27
C LYS A 153 16.82 -2.64 20.62
N ASP A 154 18.03 -2.95 21.08
CA ASP A 154 18.88 -3.99 20.50
C ASP A 154 18.22 -5.38 20.43
N ASP A 155 17.24 -5.64 21.30
CA ASP A 155 16.51 -6.92 21.43
C ASP A 155 15.11 -6.91 20.80
N PHE A 156 14.60 -5.76 20.33
CA PHE A 156 13.26 -5.67 19.76
C PHE A 156 13.21 -4.84 18.49
N SER A 157 12.77 -5.48 17.41
CA SER A 157 12.49 -4.82 16.14
C SER A 157 11.21 -5.37 15.51
N ILE A 158 10.56 -4.53 14.71
CA ILE A 158 9.37 -4.88 13.93
C ILE A 158 9.72 -4.67 12.47
N THR A 159 9.48 -5.68 11.63
CA THR A 159 9.56 -5.55 10.18
C THR A 159 8.15 -5.51 9.61
N LEU A 160 7.85 -4.48 8.84
CA LEU A 160 6.57 -4.28 8.16
C LEU A 160 6.74 -4.68 6.70
N THR A 161 5.89 -5.60 6.25
CA THR A 161 5.76 -6.06 4.86
C THR A 161 4.27 -6.11 4.52
N HIS A 162 3.93 -6.11 3.23
CA HIS A 162 2.54 -6.24 2.82
C HIS A 162 2.00 -7.66 3.12
N ALA A 163 2.73 -8.68 2.69
CA ALA A 163 2.39 -10.07 2.95
C ALA A 163 3.24 -10.65 4.10
N PRO A 164 2.67 -11.54 4.93
CA PRO A 164 3.46 -12.35 5.85
C PRO A 164 4.38 -13.28 5.07
N CYS A 165 5.60 -13.46 5.57
CA CYS A 165 6.58 -14.37 4.98
C CYS A 165 7.62 -14.83 6.00
N PRO A 166 8.33 -15.94 5.72
CA PRO A 166 9.38 -16.45 6.62
C PRO A 166 10.46 -15.42 6.93
N GLU A 167 10.97 -15.45 8.17
CA GLU A 167 12.05 -14.57 8.64
C GLU A 167 13.25 -14.52 7.68
N ALA A 168 13.57 -15.66 7.05
CA ALA A 168 14.65 -15.78 6.08
C ALA A 168 14.50 -14.85 4.85
N TYR A 169 13.35 -14.22 4.62
CA TYR A 169 13.15 -13.25 3.53
C TYR A 169 13.07 -11.79 4.01
N LEU A 170 12.83 -11.56 5.30
CA LEU A 170 12.65 -10.20 5.84
C LEU A 170 13.88 -9.35 5.61
N THR A 171 13.67 -8.09 5.18
CA THR A 171 14.71 -7.07 4.92
C THR A 171 15.72 -7.41 3.81
N LYS A 172 15.50 -8.49 3.04
CA LYS A 172 16.36 -8.86 1.92
C LYS A 172 15.89 -8.20 0.62
N GLU A 173 16.84 -7.73 -0.17
CA GLU A 173 16.58 -7.02 -1.44
C GLU A 173 16.44 -7.93 -2.67
N GLY A 174 16.66 -9.25 -2.52
CA GLY A 174 16.58 -10.18 -3.64
C GLY A 174 15.16 -10.31 -4.21
N ASN A 175 15.04 -10.54 -5.52
CA ASN A 175 13.75 -10.70 -6.21
C ASN A 175 12.82 -11.74 -5.56
N GLU A 176 13.39 -12.85 -5.07
CA GLU A 176 12.61 -13.86 -4.36
C GLU A 176 12.05 -13.33 -3.03
N ALA A 177 12.89 -12.66 -2.24
CA ALA A 177 12.49 -12.08 -0.96
C ALA A 177 11.44 -11.00 -1.15
N ARG A 178 11.64 -10.09 -2.12
CA ARG A 178 10.64 -9.10 -2.53
C ARG A 178 9.31 -9.77 -2.84
N ARG A 179 9.30 -10.78 -3.72
CA ARG A 179 8.06 -11.50 -4.07
C ARG A 179 7.38 -12.12 -2.85
N LYS A 180 8.14 -12.67 -1.90
CA LYS A 180 7.61 -13.27 -0.67
C LYS A 180 7.01 -12.21 0.26
N MET A 181 7.64 -11.04 0.38
CA MET A 181 7.13 -9.90 1.17
C MET A 181 5.93 -9.20 0.53
N LEU A 182 5.73 -9.32 -0.78
CA LEU A 182 4.57 -8.74 -1.49
C LEU A 182 3.40 -9.71 -1.62
N LYS A 183 3.61 -11.02 -1.56
CA LYS A 183 2.54 -11.96 -1.88
C LYS A 183 2.70 -13.29 -1.17
N CYS A 184 1.67 -13.64 -0.39
CA CYS A 184 1.52 -14.95 0.21
C CYS A 184 0.59 -15.86 -0.62
N VAL A 185 0.44 -17.09 -0.16
CA VAL A 185 -0.47 -18.06 -0.78
C VAL A 185 -1.91 -17.59 -0.59
N SER A 186 -2.69 -17.54 -1.68
CA SER A 186 -4.07 -17.06 -1.60
C SER A 186 -4.99 -18.11 -0.99
N ARG A 187 -5.70 -17.74 0.08
CA ARG A 187 -6.78 -18.54 0.68
C ARG A 187 -7.88 -18.87 -0.34
N SER A 188 -8.18 -17.96 -1.27
CA SER A 188 -9.20 -18.20 -2.32
C SER A 188 -8.88 -19.40 -3.22
N LYS A 189 -7.60 -19.78 -3.33
CA LYS A 189 -7.15 -20.96 -4.07
C LYS A 189 -7.04 -22.22 -3.20
N ASN A 190 -7.14 -22.06 -1.89
CA ASN A 190 -7.00 -23.12 -0.90
C ASN A 190 -8.10 -22.97 0.17
N PRO A 191 -9.40 -23.01 -0.23
CA PRO A 191 -10.50 -22.65 0.66
C PRO A 191 -10.69 -23.63 1.83
N GLN A 192 -10.12 -24.84 1.72
CA GLN A 192 -10.23 -25.91 2.72
C GLN A 192 -9.05 -25.94 3.70
N THR A 193 -8.02 -25.13 3.47
CA THR A 193 -6.84 -25.09 4.35
C THR A 193 -6.99 -23.92 5.32
N PRO A 194 -6.78 -24.12 6.64
CA PRO A 194 -6.69 -23.04 7.61
C PRO A 194 -5.58 -22.05 7.25
N LEU A 195 -5.76 -20.76 7.58
CA LEU A 195 -4.81 -19.73 7.20
C LEU A 195 -3.40 -19.98 7.77
N ASP A 196 -3.34 -20.46 9.01
CA ASP A 196 -2.09 -20.75 9.73
C ASP A 196 -1.32 -21.94 9.12
N GLU A 197 -2.01 -22.85 8.41
CA GLU A 197 -1.38 -23.95 7.66
C GLU A 197 -0.95 -23.51 6.25
N LEU A 198 -1.48 -22.39 5.78
CA LEU A 198 -1.30 -21.85 4.44
C LEU A 198 -0.14 -20.86 4.34
N ILE A 199 0.14 -20.19 5.45
CA ILE A 199 1.11 -19.12 5.55
C ILE A 199 2.21 -19.59 6.50
N GLU A 200 3.39 -19.83 5.94
CA GLU A 200 4.61 -20.03 6.73
C GLU A 200 5.06 -18.66 7.27
N TYR A 201 5.04 -18.51 8.59
CA TYR A 201 5.60 -17.37 9.32
C TYR A 201 7.06 -17.64 9.70
#